data_AF-A0A8T6I3V9-F1
#
_entry.id   AF-A0A8T6I3V9-F1
#
_cell.length_a   1.000
_cell.length_b   1.000
_cell.length_c   1.000
_cell.angle_alpha   90.00
_cell.angle_beta   90.00
_cell.angle_gamma   90.00
#
_symmetry.space_group_name_H-M   'P 1'
#
loop_
_entity.id
_entity.type
_entity.pdbx_description
1 polymer ?
#
loop_
_entity_poly.entity_id
_entity_poly.type
_entity_poly.pdbx_seq_one_letter_code
_entity_poly.pdbx_strand_id
1 'polypeptide(L)'
;MKVDYRYVMGCLAGVACGLSTLAHGQTVFDVPLMRRADHETQQGFVRVASLGTGYIDIDAWDDAGTHAFTDLYVEQGRTYHFNSTDLEDGNPTKGINAGINEGEGDWYLQLSADFDFVVTSYIRTEDGFVTAMGNTLVPVDGSAFGAECAFEASFFNPASNTKQVSSLRIVEYDDVETEVRILGYDDDGDVYGPVDLTVPASGTRTVTAQQLEAGGDGIRDSLGDGFGKWRLVVLTDGSIVVLNLLETPTGHLTNLGPMVSPSIIGDGEGHGAVEVATGCPGAPDQNLVARGRGGVAGVSP
;
A
#
# COMPACT_ATOMS: atom_id res chain seq x y z
N MET A 1 27.21 -3.16 2.53
CA MET A 1 27.46 -1.71 2.45
C MET A 1 26.37 -1.07 3.27
N LYS A 2 26.72 -0.38 4.36
CA LYS A 2 25.76 0.16 5.33
C LYS A 2 25.11 1.42 4.75
N VAL A 3 23.79 1.49 4.78
CA VAL A 3 23.03 2.71 4.51
C VAL A 3 22.62 3.27 5.88
N ASP A 4 23.03 4.51 6.16
CA ASP A 4 22.61 5.27 7.34
C ASP A 4 21.27 5.95 7.03
N TYR A 5 20.23 5.62 7.78
CA TYR A 5 18.94 6.32 7.72
C TYR A 5 18.89 7.38 8.82
N ARG A 6 18.76 8.65 8.41
CA ARG A 6 18.42 9.77 9.29
C ARG A 6 17.16 10.43 8.73
N TYR A 7 16.01 10.18 9.34
CA TYR A 7 14.88 11.09 9.20
C TYR A 7 15.20 12.38 9.96
N VAL A 8 15.03 13.52 9.29
CA VAL A 8 15.03 14.83 9.93
C VAL A 8 13.57 15.19 10.15
N MET A 9 13.10 15.16 11.40
CA MET A 9 11.79 15.72 11.74
C MET A 9 11.93 16.72 12.89
N GLY A 10 11.37 17.91 12.66
CA GLY A 10 11.34 19.01 13.62
C GLY A 10 10.23 18.81 14.64
N CYS A 11 10.59 18.47 15.87
CA CYS A 11 9.66 18.52 17.00
C CYS A 11 9.42 19.98 17.44
N LEU A 12 8.16 20.42 17.43
CA LEU A 12 7.70 21.54 18.25
C LEU A 12 7.62 21.09 19.72
N ALA A 13 8.23 21.88 20.60
CA ALA A 13 8.40 21.53 22.01
C ALA A 13 7.05 21.40 22.74
N GLY A 14 6.76 20.22 23.29
CA GLY A 14 5.71 20.06 24.32
C GLY A 14 4.82 18.82 24.22
N VAL A 15 4.88 18.04 23.13
CA VAL A 15 4.10 16.80 22.98
C VAL A 15 5.03 15.60 23.11
N ALA A 16 4.66 14.65 23.97
CA ALA A 16 5.30 13.34 24.01
C ALA A 16 4.92 12.59 22.72
N CYS A 17 5.76 12.72 21.70
CA CYS A 17 5.67 11.95 20.47
C CYS A 17 6.18 10.53 20.80
N GLY A 18 5.30 9.53 20.69
CA GLY A 18 5.70 8.13 20.75
C GLY A 18 6.54 7.82 19.53
N LEU A 19 7.86 7.92 19.67
CA LEU A 19 8.79 7.55 18.61
C LEU A 19 8.82 6.02 18.49
N SER A 20 8.22 5.48 17.43
CA SER A 20 8.60 4.15 16.92
C SER A 20 9.91 4.31 16.16
N THR A 21 11.03 4.38 16.88
CA THR A 21 12.35 4.28 16.23
C THR A 21 12.49 2.87 15.69
N LEU A 22 12.47 2.70 14.37
CA LEU A 22 12.86 1.43 13.75
C LEU A 22 14.27 1.07 14.23
N ALA A 23 14.38 -0.08 14.90
CA ALA A 23 15.67 -0.58 15.34
C ALA A 23 16.48 -1.01 14.11
N HIS A 24 17.79 -0.76 14.13
CA HIS A 24 18.68 -1.20 13.05
C HIS A 24 18.58 -2.73 12.86
N GLY A 25 18.03 -3.16 11.71
CA GLY A 25 17.82 -4.58 11.39
C GLY A 25 16.35 -5.04 11.41
N GLN A 26 15.40 -4.13 11.64
CA GLN A 26 13.97 -4.44 11.54
C GLN A 26 13.54 -4.59 10.07
N THR A 27 12.85 -5.67 9.77
CA THR A 27 12.14 -5.87 8.48
C THR A 27 10.72 -5.36 8.63
N VAL A 28 10.25 -4.57 7.66
CA VAL A 28 8.90 -3.99 7.64
C VAL A 28 8.23 -4.30 6.30
N PHE A 29 6.94 -4.67 6.33
CA PHE A 29 6.12 -4.89 5.15
C PHE A 29 4.73 -4.28 5.30
N ASP A 30 4.29 -3.59 4.25
CA ASP A 30 2.99 -2.96 4.20
C ASP A 30 1.99 -3.83 3.43
N VAL A 31 0.77 -3.95 3.97
CA VAL A 31 -0.39 -4.54 3.32
C VAL A 31 -1.43 -3.44 3.15
N PRO A 32 -1.44 -2.74 2.00
CA PRO A 32 -2.24 -1.53 1.79
C PRO A 32 -3.76 -1.77 1.69
N LEU A 33 -4.16 -3.04 1.54
CA LEU A 33 -5.55 -3.44 1.55
C LEU A 33 -5.68 -4.84 2.14
N MET A 34 -6.36 -4.92 3.27
CA MET A 34 -6.88 -6.13 3.87
C MET A 34 -8.38 -5.90 4.10
N ARG A 35 -9.23 -6.69 3.44
CA ARG A 35 -10.69 -6.54 3.61
C ARG A 35 -11.10 -6.80 5.06
N ARG A 36 -12.09 -6.07 5.54
CA ARG A 36 -12.77 -6.39 6.81
C ARG A 36 -13.38 -7.80 6.83
N ALA A 37 -13.58 -8.38 8.00
CA ALA A 37 -14.02 -9.78 8.12
C ALA A 37 -15.44 -10.03 7.63
N ASP A 38 -16.34 -9.07 7.78
CA ASP A 38 -17.75 -9.15 7.41
C ASP A 38 -18.05 -8.65 5.98
N HIS A 39 -17.02 -8.40 5.16
CA HIS A 39 -17.21 -7.95 3.78
C HIS A 39 -18.01 -9.00 2.98
N GLU A 40 -19.12 -8.59 2.36
CA GLU A 40 -20.16 -9.51 1.87
C GLU A 40 -19.67 -10.52 0.82
N THR A 41 -18.75 -10.12 -0.06
CA THR A 41 -18.36 -10.91 -1.24
C THR A 41 -16.87 -11.21 -1.33
N GLN A 42 -16.06 -10.70 -0.41
CA GLN A 42 -14.60 -10.73 -0.49
C GLN A 42 -13.99 -11.01 0.87
N GLN A 43 -12.85 -11.69 0.87
CA GLN A 43 -12.07 -11.96 2.07
C GLN A 43 -10.59 -11.64 1.80
N GLY A 44 -9.98 -10.89 2.73
CA GLY A 44 -8.55 -10.60 2.71
C GLY A 44 -7.72 -11.77 3.21
N PHE A 45 -6.53 -11.95 2.66
CA PHE A 45 -5.55 -12.96 3.03
C PHE A 45 -4.15 -12.37 3.08
N VAL A 46 -3.42 -12.68 4.13
CA VAL A 46 -1.99 -12.42 4.24
C VAL A 46 -1.26 -13.75 4.35
N ARG A 47 -0.16 -13.87 3.62
CA ARG A 47 0.75 -15.02 3.70
C ARG A 47 2.15 -14.53 4.00
N VAL A 48 2.73 -15.11 5.05
CA VAL A 48 4.05 -14.76 5.58
C VAL A 48 4.99 -15.95 5.44
N ALA A 49 6.14 -15.77 4.81
CA ALA A 49 7.23 -16.73 4.80
C ALA A 49 8.34 -16.22 5.72
N SER A 50 8.56 -16.90 6.85
CA SER A 50 9.51 -16.45 7.86
C SER A 50 10.92 -17.01 7.63
N LEU A 51 11.94 -16.16 7.75
CA LEU A 51 13.34 -16.56 7.79
C LEU A 51 13.92 -16.53 9.22
N GLY A 52 13.14 -16.11 10.20
CA GLY A 52 13.47 -16.14 11.63
C GLY A 52 12.37 -16.79 12.48
N THR A 53 12.63 -16.90 13.78
CA THR A 53 11.64 -17.38 14.77
C THR A 53 11.39 -16.28 15.77
N GLY A 54 10.13 -15.95 16.03
CA GLY A 54 9.76 -14.87 16.93
C GLY A 54 8.34 -14.40 16.68
N TYR A 55 8.05 -13.20 17.16
CA TYR A 55 6.80 -12.51 16.87
C TYR A 55 7.01 -11.52 15.74
N ILE A 56 6.03 -11.44 14.85
CA ILE A 56 5.87 -10.34 13.91
C ILE A 56 4.78 -9.46 14.50
N ASP A 57 5.12 -8.22 14.78
CA ASP A 57 4.21 -7.17 15.21
C ASP A 57 3.32 -6.79 14.02
N ILE A 58 2.01 -6.71 14.24
CA ILE A 58 1.02 -6.31 13.23
C ILE A 58 0.29 -5.08 13.76
N ASP A 59 0.72 -3.92 13.27
CA ASP A 59 -0.04 -2.69 13.40
C ASP A 59 -1.10 -2.63 12.32
N ALA A 60 -2.32 -2.25 12.68
CA ALA A 60 -3.46 -2.16 11.79
C ALA A 60 -4.17 -0.82 11.96
N TRP A 61 -4.56 -0.21 10.85
CA TRP A 61 -5.39 1.01 10.83
C TRP A 61 -6.59 0.77 9.94
N ASP A 62 -7.77 1.08 10.45
CA ASP A 62 -8.99 1.06 9.66
C ASP A 62 -9.07 2.29 8.72
N ASP A 63 -10.10 2.37 7.87
CA ASP A 63 -10.21 3.47 6.90
C ASP A 63 -10.40 4.83 7.61
N ALA A 64 -10.91 4.84 8.84
CA ALA A 64 -11.05 6.05 9.66
C ALA A 64 -9.74 6.46 10.38
N GLY A 65 -8.70 5.63 10.31
CA GLY A 65 -7.41 5.85 10.97
C GLY A 65 -7.36 5.37 12.41
N THR A 66 -8.34 4.56 12.85
CA THR A 66 -8.32 3.93 14.16
C THR A 66 -7.26 2.83 14.20
N HIS A 67 -6.28 3.01 15.07
CA HIS A 67 -5.20 2.04 15.25
C HIS A 67 -5.63 0.86 16.15
N ALA A 68 -5.21 -0.33 15.74
CA ALA A 68 -5.29 -1.56 16.51
C ALA A 68 -3.99 -2.37 16.31
N PHE A 69 -3.77 -3.35 17.18
CA PHE A 69 -2.50 -4.08 17.21
C PHE A 69 -2.70 -5.56 17.58
N THR A 70 -1.91 -6.43 16.95
CA THR A 70 -1.75 -7.83 17.36
C THR A 70 -0.36 -8.36 17.00
N ASP A 71 -0.05 -9.60 17.39
CA ASP A 71 1.17 -10.30 17.03
C ASP A 71 0.88 -11.62 16.29
N LEU A 72 1.83 -12.03 15.46
CA LEU A 72 1.86 -13.33 14.81
C LEU A 72 3.13 -14.07 15.22
N TYR A 73 2.98 -15.15 15.99
CA TYR A 73 4.11 -16.04 16.26
C TYR A 73 4.47 -16.87 15.03
N VAL A 74 5.75 -16.83 14.64
CA VAL A 74 6.31 -17.58 13.51
C VAL A 74 7.56 -18.34 13.89
N GLU A 75 7.81 -19.44 13.19
CA GLU A 75 9.05 -20.21 13.25
C GLU A 75 9.80 -20.13 11.92
N GLN A 76 11.13 -20.16 12.01
CA GLN A 76 12.03 -20.08 10.87
C GLN A 76 11.73 -21.16 9.81
N GLY A 77 11.70 -20.74 8.55
CA GLY A 77 11.51 -21.63 7.40
C GLY A 77 10.08 -22.11 7.21
N ARG A 78 9.13 -21.66 8.04
CA ARG A 78 7.71 -21.97 7.90
C ARG A 78 6.96 -20.85 7.17
N THR A 79 5.83 -21.22 6.62
CA THR A 79 4.86 -20.29 6.04
C THR A 79 3.63 -20.27 6.91
N TYR A 80 3.17 -19.05 7.21
CA TYR A 80 1.94 -18.77 7.92
C TYR A 80 0.98 -18.05 6.98
N HIS A 81 -0.31 -18.20 7.24
CA HIS A 81 -1.33 -17.39 6.60
C HIS A 81 -2.41 -17.06 7.61
N PHE A 82 -3.06 -15.93 7.42
CA PHE A 82 -4.26 -15.54 8.14
C PHE A 82 -5.17 -14.78 7.20
N ASN A 83 -6.48 -14.86 7.44
CA ASN A 83 -7.49 -14.10 6.72
C ASN A 83 -8.07 -13.00 7.61
N SER A 84 -9.04 -12.24 7.08
CA SER A 84 -9.63 -11.11 7.80
C SER A 84 -10.31 -11.51 9.10
N THR A 85 -11.00 -12.65 9.11
CA THR A 85 -11.59 -13.22 10.33
C THR A 85 -10.52 -13.60 11.36
N ASP A 86 -9.43 -14.25 10.94
CA ASP A 86 -8.34 -14.60 11.86
C ASP A 86 -7.67 -13.35 12.46
N LEU A 87 -7.61 -12.24 11.70
CA LEU A 87 -7.05 -10.96 12.14
C LEU A 87 -7.96 -10.27 13.15
N GLU A 88 -9.26 -10.15 12.87
CA GLU A 88 -10.23 -9.44 13.72
C GLU A 88 -10.61 -10.24 14.98
N ASP A 89 -10.82 -11.55 14.86
CA ASP A 89 -11.24 -12.41 15.98
C ASP A 89 -10.05 -13.01 16.75
N GLY A 90 -8.88 -13.07 16.11
CA GLY A 90 -7.74 -13.85 16.57
C GLY A 90 -7.86 -15.32 16.18
N ASN A 91 -6.72 -15.99 16.04
CA ASN A 91 -6.66 -17.43 15.80
C ASN A 91 -5.37 -18.04 16.37
N PRO A 92 -5.40 -18.54 17.63
CA PRO A 92 -4.22 -19.11 18.28
C PRO A 92 -3.63 -20.31 17.52
N THR A 93 -4.45 -21.02 16.73
CA THR A 93 -3.96 -22.16 15.92
C THR A 93 -3.11 -21.73 14.72
N LYS A 94 -3.23 -20.46 14.31
CA LYS A 94 -2.42 -19.83 13.24
C LYS A 94 -1.34 -18.89 13.79
N GLY A 95 -1.24 -18.73 15.11
CA GLY A 95 -0.24 -17.91 15.77
C GLY A 95 -0.68 -16.51 16.17
N ILE A 96 -1.96 -16.15 15.96
CA ILE A 96 -2.54 -14.85 16.36
C ILE A 96 -3.32 -15.06 17.66
N ASN A 97 -2.79 -14.66 18.80
CA ASN A 97 -3.39 -14.99 20.10
C ASN A 97 -4.63 -14.15 20.44
N ALA A 98 -4.63 -12.88 20.02
CA ALA A 98 -5.72 -11.95 20.22
C ALA A 98 -6.01 -11.24 18.89
N GLY A 99 -7.28 -11.10 18.51
CA GLY A 99 -7.64 -10.33 17.33
C GLY A 99 -7.59 -8.83 17.57
N ILE A 100 -7.73 -8.06 16.50
CA ILE A 100 -7.80 -6.59 16.53
C ILE A 100 -9.23 -6.04 16.74
N ASN A 101 -10.25 -6.92 16.75
CA ASN A 101 -11.68 -6.61 16.72
C ASN A 101 -12.13 -5.94 15.42
N GLU A 102 -13.44 -5.70 15.28
CA GLU A 102 -14.03 -4.99 14.14
C GLU A 102 -13.61 -3.51 14.12
N GLY A 103 -13.41 -2.96 12.91
CA GLY A 103 -13.07 -1.55 12.66
C GLY A 103 -14.02 -0.89 11.66
N GLU A 104 -13.73 0.36 11.30
CA GLU A 104 -14.48 1.11 10.28
C GLU A 104 -13.86 0.96 8.88
N GLY A 105 -14.56 0.27 7.98
CA GLY A 105 -14.06 0.07 6.62
C GLY A 105 -13.06 -1.07 6.53
N ASP A 106 -12.14 -1.01 5.56
CA ASP A 106 -11.07 -1.99 5.39
C ASP A 106 -9.81 -1.61 6.19
N TRP A 107 -8.86 -2.55 6.27
CA TRP A 107 -7.62 -2.36 7.01
C TRP A 107 -6.42 -2.09 6.11
N TYR A 108 -5.56 -1.20 6.57
CA TYR A 108 -4.14 -1.12 6.22
C TYR A 108 -3.33 -1.81 7.33
N LEU A 109 -2.37 -2.66 6.97
CA LEU A 109 -1.49 -3.31 7.94
C LEU A 109 -0.02 -2.96 7.71
N GLN A 110 0.72 -2.79 8.80
CA GLN A 110 2.18 -2.80 8.81
C GLN A 110 2.67 -3.97 9.65
N LEU A 111 3.47 -4.84 9.04
CA LEU A 111 4.07 -5.99 9.70
C LEU A 111 5.55 -5.70 9.96
N SER A 112 6.03 -5.93 11.18
CA SER A 112 7.44 -5.68 11.51
C SER A 112 8.05 -6.73 12.44
N ALA A 113 9.35 -6.99 12.29
CA ALA A 113 10.11 -7.88 13.16
C ALA A 113 11.63 -7.62 13.09
N ASP A 114 12.40 -8.09 14.07
CA ASP A 114 13.87 -8.00 14.11
C ASP A 114 14.59 -9.12 13.31
N PHE A 115 13.85 -9.85 12.49
CA PHE A 115 14.33 -10.88 11.58
C PHE A 115 13.68 -10.73 10.19
N ASP A 116 14.29 -11.34 9.18
CA ASP A 116 13.78 -11.27 7.81
C ASP A 116 12.52 -12.15 7.62
N PHE A 117 11.56 -11.64 6.86
CA PHE A 117 10.39 -12.39 6.39
C PHE A 117 9.95 -11.86 5.03
N VAL A 118 8.94 -12.48 4.42
CA VAL A 118 8.33 -12.02 3.17
C VAL A 118 6.83 -12.08 3.32
N VAL A 119 6.15 -11.01 2.91
CA VAL A 119 4.69 -10.89 2.95
C VAL A 119 4.12 -10.89 1.54
N THR A 120 2.99 -11.56 1.37
CA THR A 120 2.12 -11.44 0.19
C THR A 120 0.69 -11.28 0.66
N SER A 121 -0.06 -10.40 0.00
CA SER A 121 -1.47 -10.14 0.31
C SER A 121 -2.36 -10.45 -0.88
N TYR A 122 -3.56 -10.95 -0.60
CA TYR A 122 -4.54 -11.33 -1.59
C TYR A 122 -5.96 -10.97 -1.14
N ILE A 123 -6.83 -10.77 -2.13
CA ILE A 123 -8.28 -10.80 -1.94
C ILE A 123 -8.84 -12.01 -2.67
N ARG A 124 -9.78 -12.70 -2.02
CA ARG A 124 -10.50 -13.84 -2.58
C ARG A 124 -12.01 -13.59 -2.56
N THR A 125 -12.69 -13.93 -3.64
CA THR A 125 -14.16 -13.93 -3.74
C THR A 125 -14.77 -15.28 -3.31
N GLU A 126 -16.08 -15.32 -3.09
CA GLU A 126 -16.79 -16.55 -2.70
C GLU A 126 -16.65 -17.69 -3.72
N ASP A 127 -16.58 -17.36 -5.01
CA ASP A 127 -16.37 -18.34 -6.08
C ASP A 127 -14.91 -18.81 -6.23
N GLY A 128 -14.02 -18.32 -5.37
CA GLY A 128 -12.64 -18.78 -5.24
C GLY A 128 -11.64 -18.06 -6.16
N PHE A 129 -12.05 -17.01 -6.88
CA PHE A 129 -11.10 -16.16 -7.60
C PHE A 129 -10.18 -15.43 -6.60
N VAL A 130 -8.88 -15.34 -6.92
CA VAL A 130 -7.85 -14.76 -6.05
C VAL A 130 -7.02 -13.75 -6.82
N THR A 131 -6.83 -12.57 -6.23
CA THR A 131 -6.02 -11.50 -6.80
C THR A 131 -4.98 -11.03 -5.78
N ALA A 132 -3.74 -10.82 -6.22
CA ALA A 132 -2.70 -10.20 -5.41
C ALA A 132 -2.97 -8.71 -5.19
N MET A 133 -2.75 -8.23 -3.96
CA MET A 133 -3.05 -6.85 -3.55
C MET A 133 -1.83 -6.02 -3.15
N GLY A 134 -0.62 -6.60 -3.21
CA GLY A 134 0.61 -5.94 -2.77
C GLY A 134 1.17 -4.88 -3.73
N ASN A 135 0.64 -4.76 -4.96
CA ASN A 135 1.15 -3.75 -5.90
C ASN A 135 0.59 -2.36 -5.55
N THR A 136 1.45 -1.36 -5.59
CA THR A 136 1.10 0.05 -5.41
C THR A 136 1.55 0.85 -6.63
N LEU A 137 0.97 2.03 -6.85
CA LEU A 137 1.50 2.96 -7.83
C LEU A 137 2.88 3.44 -7.37
N VAL A 138 3.80 3.58 -8.33
CA VAL A 138 5.17 4.02 -8.06
C VAL A 138 5.18 5.56 -8.04
N PRO A 139 5.62 6.20 -6.94
CA PRO A 139 5.76 7.64 -6.91
C PRO A 139 6.89 8.09 -7.83
N VAL A 140 6.70 9.25 -8.47
CA VAL A 140 7.70 9.98 -9.23
C VAL A 140 7.76 11.44 -8.77
N ASP A 141 8.81 12.16 -9.18
CA ASP A 141 8.92 13.61 -8.90
C ASP A 141 7.71 14.37 -9.44
N GLY A 142 7.00 15.04 -8.52
CA GLY A 142 5.81 15.83 -8.81
C GLY A 142 6.09 17.26 -9.26
N SER A 143 7.36 17.69 -9.31
CA SER A 143 7.73 19.11 -9.48
C SER A 143 7.13 19.77 -10.73
N ALA A 144 6.96 19.00 -11.81
CA ALA A 144 6.31 19.45 -13.05
C ALA A 144 4.83 19.88 -12.85
N PHE A 145 4.19 19.37 -11.81
CA PHE A 145 2.80 19.66 -11.42
C PHE A 145 2.70 20.58 -10.18
N GLY A 146 3.84 21.02 -9.64
CA GLY A 146 3.88 21.82 -8.42
C GLY A 146 3.41 21.05 -7.19
N ALA A 147 3.86 19.80 -7.05
CA ALA A 147 3.73 18.94 -5.88
C ALA A 147 5.07 18.24 -5.62
N GLU A 148 5.30 17.70 -4.43
CA GLU A 148 6.48 16.87 -4.15
C GLU A 148 6.39 15.52 -4.89
N CYS A 149 5.20 14.93 -4.89
CA CYS A 149 4.96 13.61 -5.47
C CYS A 149 3.86 13.58 -6.51
N ALA A 150 4.05 12.73 -7.50
CA ALA A 150 3.03 12.31 -8.45
C ALA A 150 2.95 10.78 -8.54
N PHE A 151 1.73 10.25 -8.65
CA PHE A 151 1.46 8.84 -8.93
C PHE A 151 0.60 8.75 -10.18
N GLU A 152 0.97 7.89 -11.14
CA GLU A 152 0.23 7.75 -12.39
C GLU A 152 -0.55 6.44 -12.44
N ALA A 153 -1.86 6.55 -12.65
CA ALA A 153 -2.72 5.44 -13.03
C ALA A 153 -2.97 5.50 -14.55
N SER A 154 -2.23 4.72 -15.34
CA SER A 154 -2.32 4.76 -16.80
C SER A 154 -3.61 4.15 -17.37
N PHE A 155 -4.45 3.56 -16.54
CA PHE A 155 -5.77 3.04 -16.91
C PHE A 155 -6.74 3.24 -15.75
N PHE A 156 -7.86 3.89 -16.02
CA PHE A 156 -8.96 4.05 -15.08
C PHE A 156 -10.27 4.19 -15.87
N ASN A 157 -11.27 3.37 -15.57
CA ASN A 157 -12.53 3.37 -16.31
C ASN A 157 -13.37 4.61 -15.97
N PRO A 158 -14.12 5.16 -16.95
CA PRO A 158 -15.03 6.27 -16.68
C PRO A 158 -16.24 5.82 -15.84
N ALA A 159 -16.94 6.76 -15.22
CA ALA A 159 -18.10 6.49 -14.36
C ALA A 159 -19.24 5.79 -15.11
N SER A 160 -19.34 6.03 -16.42
CA SER A 160 -20.30 5.37 -17.31
C SER A 160 -20.08 3.85 -17.42
N ASN A 161 -18.90 3.33 -17.07
CA ASN A 161 -18.62 1.91 -17.04
C ASN A 161 -19.01 1.26 -15.69
N THR A 162 -20.29 1.00 -15.52
CA THR A 162 -20.84 0.39 -14.28
C THR A 162 -20.60 -1.12 -14.15
N LYS A 163 -20.07 -1.77 -15.18
CA LYS A 163 -19.74 -3.21 -15.15
C LYS A 163 -18.35 -3.49 -14.59
N GLN A 164 -17.50 -2.47 -14.57
CA GLN A 164 -16.12 -2.53 -14.12
C GLN A 164 -15.77 -1.16 -13.53
N VAL A 165 -16.12 -0.96 -12.27
CA VAL A 165 -15.95 0.30 -11.57
C VAL A 165 -14.48 0.43 -11.15
N SER A 166 -13.82 1.49 -11.60
CA SER A 166 -12.48 1.82 -11.13
C SER A 166 -12.55 2.62 -9.84
N SER A 167 -11.58 2.38 -8.95
CA SER A 167 -11.36 3.17 -7.74
C SER A 167 -9.88 3.36 -7.43
N LEU A 168 -9.55 4.49 -6.81
CA LEU A 168 -8.27 4.70 -6.17
C LEU A 168 -8.45 4.49 -4.67
N ARG A 169 -7.63 3.63 -4.06
CA ARG A 169 -7.48 3.56 -2.60
C ARG A 169 -6.20 4.27 -2.22
N ILE A 170 -6.32 5.31 -1.40
CA ILE A 170 -5.23 6.19 -0.99
C ILE A 170 -5.05 6.07 0.51
N VAL A 171 -3.93 5.51 0.95
CA VAL A 171 -3.58 5.27 2.35
C VAL A 171 -2.61 6.36 2.79
N GLU A 172 -2.90 7.03 3.90
CA GLU A 172 -1.98 7.97 4.56
C GLU A 172 -1.30 7.27 5.73
N TYR A 173 0.03 7.37 5.83
CA TYR A 173 0.81 6.68 6.84
C TYR A 173 1.15 7.53 8.05
N ASP A 174 1.26 8.84 7.85
CA ASP A 174 1.62 9.75 8.91
C ASP A 174 0.39 10.10 9.77
N ASP A 175 0.62 10.67 10.95
CA ASP A 175 -0.42 11.12 11.88
C ASP A 175 -0.98 12.50 11.49
N VAL A 176 -0.91 12.85 10.20
CA VAL A 176 -1.30 14.15 9.64
C VAL A 176 -2.27 13.92 8.48
N GLU A 177 -3.37 14.68 8.46
CA GLU A 177 -4.29 14.69 7.32
C GLU A 177 -3.57 15.24 6.07
N THR A 178 -3.71 14.52 4.95
CA THR A 178 -3.01 14.86 3.71
C THR A 178 -3.96 15.33 2.63
N GLU A 179 -3.59 16.44 1.98
CA GLU A 179 -4.25 16.93 0.78
C GLU A 179 -3.78 16.16 -0.45
N VAL A 180 -4.75 15.76 -1.28
CA VAL A 180 -4.52 15.06 -2.54
C VAL A 180 -5.29 15.76 -3.65
N ARG A 181 -4.60 16.00 -4.76
CA ARG A 181 -5.16 16.60 -5.97
C ARG A 181 -5.07 15.60 -7.12
N ILE A 182 -6.15 15.42 -7.87
CA ILE A 182 -6.20 14.43 -8.96
C ILE A 182 -6.49 15.13 -10.27
N LEU A 183 -5.59 14.96 -11.24
CA LEU A 183 -5.79 15.38 -12.63
C LEU A 183 -6.20 14.18 -13.48
N GLY A 184 -7.10 14.40 -14.44
CA GLY A 184 -7.51 13.40 -15.43
C GLY A 184 -7.08 13.79 -16.84
N TYR A 185 -6.55 12.83 -17.58
CA TYR A 185 -6.34 12.92 -19.03
C TYR A 185 -7.25 11.90 -19.69
N ASP A 186 -8.06 12.33 -20.64
CA ASP A 186 -8.91 11.41 -21.38
C ASP A 186 -8.18 10.83 -22.62
N ASP A 187 -8.85 9.99 -23.41
CA ASP A 187 -8.24 9.34 -24.58
C ASP A 187 -8.00 10.31 -25.76
N ASP A 188 -8.68 11.47 -25.79
CA ASP A 188 -8.41 12.54 -26.76
C ASP A 188 -7.20 13.41 -26.33
N GLY A 189 -6.74 13.23 -25.08
CA GLY A 189 -5.61 13.93 -24.49
C GLY A 189 -5.99 15.24 -23.81
N ASP A 190 -7.29 15.49 -23.65
CA ASP A 190 -7.81 16.65 -22.94
C ASP A 190 -7.60 16.48 -21.42
N VAL A 191 -7.34 17.59 -20.73
CA VAL A 191 -6.99 17.61 -19.30
C VAL A 191 -8.14 18.16 -18.48
N TYR A 192 -8.47 17.47 -17.39
CA TYR A 192 -9.58 17.75 -16.50
C TYR A 192 -9.13 17.80 -15.03
N GLY A 193 -9.89 18.53 -14.21
CA GLY A 193 -9.58 18.76 -12.80
C GLY A 193 -8.79 20.05 -12.53
N PRO A 194 -8.15 20.17 -11.35
CA PRO A 194 -8.01 19.13 -10.34
C PRO A 194 -9.31 18.78 -9.62
N VAL A 195 -9.37 17.54 -9.13
CA VAL A 195 -10.30 17.11 -8.09
C VAL A 195 -9.54 17.08 -6.77
N ASP A 196 -10.04 17.79 -5.77
CA ASP A 196 -9.36 17.93 -4.48
C ASP A 196 -10.07 17.12 -3.40
N LEU A 197 -9.29 16.40 -2.58
CA LEU A 197 -9.78 15.62 -1.44
C LEU A 197 -8.73 15.57 -0.32
N THR A 198 -9.18 15.24 0.89
CA THR A 198 -8.28 14.94 2.01
C THR A 198 -8.36 13.47 2.40
N VAL A 199 -7.21 12.92 2.78
CA VAL A 199 -7.05 11.58 3.36
C VAL A 199 -6.83 11.75 4.87
N PRO A 200 -7.64 11.12 5.74
CA PRO A 200 -7.47 11.26 7.18
C PRO A 200 -6.08 10.80 7.64
N ALA A 201 -5.57 11.41 8.71
CA ALA A 201 -4.35 10.99 9.40
C ALA A 201 -4.39 9.49 9.73
N SER A 202 -3.35 8.76 9.36
CA SER A 202 -3.22 7.29 9.50
C SER A 202 -4.40 6.49 8.93
N GLY A 203 -5.21 7.11 8.07
CA GLY A 203 -6.45 6.54 7.56
C GLY A 203 -6.36 6.26 6.07
N THR A 204 -7.50 5.92 5.49
CA THR A 204 -7.59 5.62 4.08
C THR A 204 -8.81 6.28 3.45
N ARG A 205 -8.64 6.72 2.22
CA ARG A 205 -9.72 7.20 1.39
C ARG A 205 -9.81 6.42 0.09
N THR A 206 -10.96 5.82 -0.17
CA THR A 206 -11.27 5.19 -1.45
C THR A 206 -12.20 6.09 -2.27
N VAL A 207 -11.82 6.41 -3.50
CA VAL A 207 -12.63 7.20 -4.43
C VAL A 207 -12.88 6.44 -5.72
N THR A 208 -14.15 6.39 -6.12
CA THR A 208 -14.61 5.71 -7.35
C THR A 208 -14.60 6.65 -8.56
N ALA A 209 -14.65 6.08 -9.76
CA ALA A 209 -14.85 6.84 -10.98
C ALA A 209 -16.09 7.73 -10.94
N GLN A 210 -17.19 7.23 -10.37
CA GLN A 210 -18.43 8.01 -10.21
C GLN A 210 -18.20 9.24 -9.34
N GLN A 211 -17.47 9.09 -8.23
CA GLN A 211 -17.15 10.19 -7.33
C GLN A 211 -16.17 11.19 -7.93
N LEU A 212 -15.20 10.73 -8.73
CA LEU A 212 -14.26 11.62 -9.40
C LEU A 212 -14.92 12.43 -10.54
N GLU A 213 -15.83 11.83 -11.30
CA GLU A 213 -16.49 12.52 -12.43
C GLU A 213 -17.67 13.40 -12.01
N ALA A 214 -18.42 13.03 -10.96
CA ALA A 214 -19.63 13.72 -10.55
C ALA A 214 -19.51 14.44 -9.18
N GLY A 215 -18.40 14.27 -8.49
CA GLY A 215 -18.20 14.71 -7.10
C GLY A 215 -18.77 13.72 -6.09
N GLY A 216 -18.54 14.00 -4.81
CA GLY A 216 -18.98 13.19 -3.69
C GLY A 216 -18.67 13.83 -2.34
N ASP A 217 -19.04 13.17 -1.26
CA ASP A 217 -18.81 13.69 0.09
C ASP A 217 -17.32 13.88 0.35
N GLY A 218 -16.93 15.09 0.76
CA GLY A 218 -15.51 15.44 1.02
C GLY A 218 -14.64 15.54 -0.23
N ILE A 219 -15.24 15.60 -1.43
CA ILE A 219 -14.54 15.88 -2.70
C ILE A 219 -14.95 17.26 -3.18
N ARG A 220 -13.98 18.07 -3.62
CA ARG A 220 -14.22 19.35 -4.28
C ARG A 220 -13.86 19.25 -5.75
N ASP A 221 -14.65 19.93 -6.57
CA ASP A 221 -14.59 19.87 -8.02
C ASP A 221 -14.79 18.44 -8.56
N SER A 222 -14.64 18.27 -9.87
CA SER A 222 -14.89 16.99 -10.55
C SER A 222 -14.16 16.95 -11.89
N LEU A 223 -13.86 15.74 -12.37
CA LEU A 223 -13.33 15.54 -13.72
C LEU A 223 -14.39 15.83 -14.80
N GLY A 224 -15.68 15.68 -14.50
CA GLY A 224 -16.74 15.76 -15.50
C GLY A 224 -16.76 14.55 -16.44
N ASP A 225 -17.44 14.71 -17.57
CA ASP A 225 -17.60 13.66 -18.60
C ASP A 225 -16.51 13.82 -19.67
N GLY A 226 -15.51 12.95 -19.62
CA GLY A 226 -14.41 12.90 -20.60
C GLY A 226 -14.63 11.86 -21.69
N PHE A 227 -13.76 11.84 -22.70
CA PHE A 227 -13.83 10.86 -23.77
C PHE A 227 -13.01 9.59 -23.48
N GLY A 228 -13.65 8.43 -23.53
CA GLY A 228 -12.95 7.14 -23.42
C GLY A 228 -12.54 6.81 -21.99
N LYS A 229 -11.29 6.35 -21.79
CA LYS A 229 -10.74 6.02 -20.48
C LYS A 229 -9.90 7.17 -19.93
N TRP A 230 -9.67 7.11 -18.63
CA TRP A 230 -8.80 8.06 -17.95
C TRP A 230 -7.39 7.50 -17.77
N ARG A 231 -6.41 8.38 -17.94
CA ARG A 231 -5.15 8.34 -17.22
C ARG A 231 -5.21 9.37 -16.11
N LEU A 232 -5.00 8.93 -14.86
CA LEU A 232 -5.03 9.81 -13.70
C LEU A 232 -3.62 10.12 -13.21
N VAL A 233 -3.43 11.35 -12.73
CA VAL A 233 -2.24 11.78 -11.97
C VAL A 233 -2.68 12.22 -10.59
N VAL A 234 -2.24 11.50 -9.56
CA VAL A 234 -2.50 11.81 -8.15
C VAL A 234 -1.30 12.60 -7.62
N LEU A 235 -1.55 13.78 -7.08
CA LEU A 235 -0.55 14.73 -6.62
C LEU A 235 -0.69 14.96 -5.12
N THR A 236 0.43 15.03 -4.42
CA THR A 236 0.46 15.27 -2.97
C THR A 236 1.84 15.74 -2.51
N ASP A 237 1.86 16.36 -1.34
CA ASP A 237 3.07 16.68 -0.57
C ASP A 237 3.17 15.80 0.70
N GLY A 238 2.23 14.87 0.90
CA GLY A 238 2.18 13.96 2.06
C GLY A 238 2.71 12.55 1.74
N SER A 239 2.73 11.70 2.78
CA SER A 239 3.30 10.35 2.73
C SER A 239 2.22 9.29 2.46
N ILE A 240 1.78 9.21 1.19
CA ILE A 240 0.70 8.27 0.81
C ILE A 240 1.19 7.05 0.04
N VAL A 241 0.36 6.00 0.05
CA VAL A 241 0.37 4.92 -0.93
C VAL A 241 -0.94 4.87 -1.69
N VAL A 242 -0.85 4.59 -2.99
CA VAL A 242 -2.01 4.57 -3.89
C VAL A 242 -2.15 3.21 -4.55
N LEU A 243 -3.35 2.62 -4.48
CA LEU A 243 -3.75 1.45 -5.25
C LEU A 243 -4.69 1.90 -6.37
N ASN A 244 -4.51 1.32 -7.54
CA ASN A 244 -5.44 1.44 -8.66
C ASN A 244 -6.25 0.14 -8.75
N LEU A 245 -7.55 0.21 -8.46
CA LEU A 245 -8.42 -0.93 -8.32
C LEU A 245 -9.49 -0.93 -9.41
N LEU A 246 -9.90 -2.14 -9.80
CA LEU A 246 -11.01 -2.37 -10.71
C LEU A 246 -11.91 -3.47 -10.17
N GLU A 247 -13.18 -3.14 -9.94
CA GLU A 247 -14.14 -4.04 -9.34
C GLU A 247 -15.33 -4.31 -10.27
N THR A 248 -15.75 -5.57 -10.34
CA THR A 248 -17.00 -5.96 -11.02
C THR A 248 -18.17 -6.03 -10.03
N PRO A 249 -19.43 -5.96 -10.50
CA PRO A 249 -20.61 -6.13 -9.64
C PRO A 249 -20.69 -7.46 -8.87
N THR A 250 -19.88 -8.45 -9.25
CA THR A 250 -19.81 -9.76 -8.57
C THR A 250 -18.75 -9.80 -7.47
N GLY A 251 -18.10 -8.66 -7.17
CA GLY A 251 -17.05 -8.58 -6.16
C GLY A 251 -15.67 -9.03 -6.66
N HIS A 252 -15.49 -9.36 -7.94
CA HIS A 252 -14.14 -9.61 -8.46
C HIS A 252 -13.36 -8.29 -8.48
N LEU A 253 -12.25 -8.27 -7.75
CA LEU A 253 -11.34 -7.13 -7.63
C LEU A 253 -10.02 -7.41 -8.33
N THR A 254 -9.55 -6.47 -9.16
CA THR A 254 -8.23 -6.49 -9.79
C THR A 254 -7.42 -5.30 -9.29
N ASN A 255 -6.16 -5.53 -8.93
CA ASN A 255 -5.19 -4.47 -8.70
C ASN A 255 -4.42 -4.20 -10.00
N LEU A 256 -4.52 -2.98 -10.50
CA LEU A 256 -3.90 -2.49 -11.74
C LEU A 256 -2.58 -1.74 -11.49
N GLY A 257 -2.11 -1.71 -10.24
CA GLY A 257 -0.79 -1.20 -9.90
C GLY A 257 0.32 -1.99 -10.61
N PRO A 258 1.39 -1.30 -11.04
CA PRO A 258 2.49 -1.95 -11.73
C PRO A 258 3.14 -3.01 -10.84
N MET A 259 3.56 -4.12 -11.43
CA MET A 259 4.52 -5.00 -10.77
C MET A 259 5.88 -4.30 -10.81
N VAL A 260 6.32 -3.79 -9.67
CA VAL A 260 7.70 -3.38 -9.50
C VAL A 260 8.57 -4.63 -9.43
N SER A 261 9.22 -4.94 -10.56
CA SER A 261 10.26 -5.97 -10.54
C SER A 261 11.46 -5.38 -9.82
N PRO A 262 12.00 -6.04 -8.78
CA PRO A 262 13.28 -5.64 -8.25
C PRO A 262 14.26 -5.80 -9.39
N SER A 263 14.91 -4.71 -9.76
CA SER A 263 15.94 -4.76 -10.79
C SER A 263 16.99 -5.79 -10.35
N ILE A 264 17.06 -6.92 -11.06
CA ILE A 264 18.19 -7.85 -10.92
C ILE A 264 19.34 -7.21 -11.70
N ILE A 265 19.92 -6.16 -11.14
CA ILE A 265 21.24 -5.68 -11.56
C ILE A 265 22.20 -6.38 -10.58
N GLY A 266 22.93 -7.40 -11.01
CA GLY A 266 23.84 -7.31 -12.13
C GLY A 266 25.15 -6.74 -11.59
N ASP A 267 25.83 -7.58 -10.82
CA ASP A 267 27.26 -7.59 -10.56
C ASP A 267 28.10 -6.68 -11.49
N GLY A 268 28.41 -5.48 -10.98
CA GLY A 268 29.63 -4.74 -11.24
C GLY A 268 29.95 -4.41 -12.70
N GLU A 269 29.34 -3.36 -13.25
CA GLU A 269 29.99 -2.26 -13.99
C GLU A 269 28.90 -1.31 -14.50
N GLY A 270 29.13 -0.01 -14.36
CA GLY A 270 28.07 0.98 -14.29
C GLY A 270 27.16 1.04 -15.52
N HIS A 271 25.89 0.68 -15.34
CA HIS A 271 24.77 1.15 -16.14
C HIS A 271 23.48 1.18 -15.30
N GLY A 272 22.98 2.41 -15.07
CA GLY A 272 21.60 2.75 -14.73
C GLY A 272 20.95 1.95 -13.60
N ALA A 273 21.21 2.32 -12.34
CA ALA A 273 20.20 2.12 -11.32
C ALA A 273 18.93 2.82 -11.81
N VAL A 274 17.78 2.14 -11.75
CA VAL A 274 16.50 2.85 -11.75
C VAL A 274 16.54 3.68 -10.47
N GLU A 275 16.87 4.96 -10.59
CA GLU A 275 16.67 5.93 -9.52
C GLU A 275 15.17 5.96 -9.26
N VAL A 276 14.72 5.20 -8.27
CA VAL A 276 13.44 5.49 -7.61
C VAL A 276 13.60 6.92 -7.11
N ALA A 277 12.72 7.82 -7.53
CA ALA A 277 12.86 9.24 -7.27
C ALA A 277 13.10 9.49 -5.78
N THR A 278 14.35 9.79 -5.43
CA THR A 278 14.77 10.22 -4.10
C THR A 278 14.20 11.62 -3.89
N GLY A 279 12.97 11.70 -3.41
CA GLY A 279 12.25 12.97 -3.28
C GLY A 279 10.83 12.85 -2.75
N CYS A 280 10.23 11.67 -2.80
CA CYS A 280 8.89 11.46 -2.27
C CYS A 280 8.87 10.97 -0.82
N PRO A 281 8.29 11.74 0.12
CA PRO A 281 7.96 11.24 1.45
C PRO A 281 7.04 10.02 1.33
N GLY A 282 7.28 8.97 2.12
CA GLY A 282 6.37 7.81 2.19
C GLY A 282 6.42 6.82 1.01
N ALA A 283 7.32 6.99 0.03
CA ALA A 283 7.59 5.89 -0.90
C ALA A 283 8.10 4.70 -0.08
N PRO A 284 7.39 3.55 0.00
CA PRO A 284 7.89 2.42 0.74
C PRO A 284 9.25 2.08 0.18
N ASP A 285 10.26 1.94 1.04
CA ASP A 285 11.50 1.28 0.68
C ASP A 285 11.07 -0.10 0.19
N GLN A 286 10.98 -0.28 -1.13
CA GLN A 286 10.64 -1.55 -1.77
C GLN A 286 11.81 -2.49 -1.51
N ASN A 287 11.98 -2.94 -0.27
CA ASN A 287 12.95 -3.92 0.18
C ASN A 287 12.47 -5.29 -0.28
N LEU A 288 12.44 -5.45 -1.59
CA LEU A 288 12.45 -6.73 -2.25
C LEU A 288 13.86 -7.28 -2.07
N VAL A 289 14.05 -8.08 -1.03
CA VAL A 289 15.32 -8.68 -0.62
C VAL A 289 16.06 -9.24 -1.85
N ALA A 290 17.10 -8.53 -2.28
CA ALA A 290 18.04 -9.03 -3.27
C ALA A 290 18.82 -10.19 -2.64
N ARG A 291 18.66 -11.39 -3.20
CA ARG A 291 19.43 -12.56 -2.79
C ARG A 291 20.92 -12.33 -3.03
N GLY A 292 21.67 -12.07 -1.96
CA GLY A 292 23.11 -12.31 -1.97
C GLY A 292 23.34 -13.82 -2.15
N ARG A 293 23.94 -14.24 -3.28
CA ARG A 293 24.47 -15.60 -3.41
C ARG A 293 25.47 -15.81 -2.29
N GLY A 294 25.10 -16.62 -1.29
CA GLY A 294 26.03 -17.14 -0.31
C GLY A 294 27.20 -17.79 -1.05
N GLY A 295 28.39 -17.22 -0.88
CA GLY A 295 29.62 -17.77 -1.43
C GLY A 295 29.77 -19.21 -0.94
N VAL A 296 29.74 -20.15 -1.88
CA VAL A 296 30.20 -21.52 -1.62
C VAL A 296 31.68 -21.39 -1.27
N ALA A 297 32.00 -21.59 0.00
CA ALA A 297 33.39 -21.69 0.44
C ALA A 297 34.05 -22.80 -0.37
N GLY A 298 35.04 -22.41 -1.18
CA GLY A 298 35.85 -23.34 -1.93
C GLY A 298 36.53 -24.31 -0.97
N VAL A 299 36.19 -25.58 -1.09
CA VAL A 299 37.03 -26.67 -0.64
C VAL A 299 38.14 -26.79 -1.68
N SER A 300 39.33 -26.29 -1.34
CA SER A 300 40.55 -26.64 -2.08
C SER A 300 41.06 -28.01 -1.61
N PRO A 301 41.64 -28.82 -2.51
CA PRO A 301 42.17 -30.15 -2.22
C PRO A 301 43.40 -30.15 -1.31
#